data_AF-A0A956PIC6-F1
#
_entry.id   AF-A0A956PIC6-F1
#
_cell.length_a   1.000
_cell.length_b   1.000
_cell.length_c   1.000
_cell.angle_alpha   90.00
_cell.angle_beta   90.00
_cell.angle_gamma   90.00
#
_symmetry.space_group_name_H-M   'P 1'
#
loop_
_entity.id
_entity.type
_entity.pdbx_description
1 polymer ?
#
loop_
_entity_poly.entity_id
_entity_poly.type
_entity_poly.pdbx_seq_one_letter_code
_entity_poly.pdbx_strand_id
1 'polypeptide(L)'
;MSKNLFVLLLVLLFQICEAEPEAKPAGAEAAKAVQPKWSTDGMVVPLGESRTVSLKPNTGVSIQAADPSVVDVEDLGNGQYRLTGKSWARTSLVATSNGGFQVPELPVSVKPWSARWGEGPGSLTFWGPVDDKRVSRALDRWLSARTMIGADVSLEKLESKDDGVWNYRARASAQGAIQVDAKMAIRVLQQPKQALRPAEVVVLSNHPERIVSDGVLFERQVDGAPFRFMWHHRNQPGDPDRYLVLQLTNPVNAERKVRLLWFGYGPSPDEIHVGHTAALDYAVAGAVGLGEELVLPANGTRTMAIRRVKPGQTMSGMAYLDDVSNVSGPLGVRVLATSNLELPDFPATTKDPGRTASGIFPASIETDASHIVGGPYTYLEFGGQPYESDVEQGHPSYGNFGTVYRTRLVMSNPNSESREVRVGFASGGGAARGVLALDGEIYDLPMGVTGEGLPVKTYQLGPGETRQVDVELFPQAGSNYPVRVVVRSDYDRRAEEKIPALRPLRPSIP
;
A
#
# COMPACT_ATOMS: atom_id res chain seq x y z
N MET A 1 13.66 -64.02 25.80
CA MET A 1 14.36 -62.76 26.17
C MET A 1 13.33 -61.71 26.55
N SER A 2 13.64 -60.79 27.47
CA SER A 2 12.63 -59.96 28.15
C SER A 2 12.41 -58.58 27.51
N LYS A 3 11.19 -58.04 27.67
CA LYS A 3 10.79 -56.71 27.17
C LYS A 3 11.66 -55.56 27.70
N ASN A 4 12.32 -55.74 28.84
CA ASN A 4 13.14 -54.71 29.49
C ASN A 4 14.38 -54.32 28.66
N LEU A 5 14.92 -55.23 27.83
CA LEU A 5 16.05 -54.91 26.95
C LEU A 5 15.65 -53.93 25.83
N PHE A 6 14.41 -54.01 25.36
CA PHE A 6 13.85 -53.14 24.32
C PHE A 6 13.64 -51.70 24.81
N VAL A 7 13.37 -51.52 26.11
CA VAL A 7 13.25 -50.19 26.75
C VAL A 7 14.62 -49.59 27.05
N LEU A 8 15.61 -50.40 27.44
CA LEU A 8 16.95 -49.91 27.79
C LEU A 8 17.72 -49.38 26.57
N LEU A 9 17.51 -49.97 25.39
CA LEU A 9 18.11 -49.49 24.13
C LEU A 9 17.50 -48.15 23.65
N LEU A 10 16.28 -47.83 24.09
CA LEU A 10 15.47 -46.72 23.58
C LEU A 10 15.95 -45.33 24.05
N VAL A 11 16.76 -45.27 25.12
CA VAL A 11 17.17 -44.02 25.79
C VAL A 11 18.63 -43.64 25.49
N LEU A 12 19.42 -44.57 24.92
CA LEU A 12 20.88 -44.49 24.80
C LEU A 12 21.37 -44.01 23.42
N LEU A 13 20.49 -43.37 22.64
CA LEU A 13 20.73 -43.10 21.21
C LEU A 13 20.85 -41.63 20.81
N PHE A 14 20.37 -40.67 21.62
CA PHE A 14 20.54 -39.23 21.31
C PHE A 14 20.69 -38.37 22.58
N GLN A 15 21.73 -37.54 22.60
CA GLN A 15 21.72 -36.26 23.31
C GLN A 15 21.63 -35.15 22.26
N ILE A 16 20.69 -34.23 22.44
CA ILE A 16 20.61 -32.98 21.69
C ILE A 16 20.99 -31.85 22.64
N CYS A 17 21.85 -30.94 22.18
CA CYS A 17 22.00 -29.61 22.75
C CYS A 17 21.26 -28.64 21.82
N GLU A 18 20.64 -27.60 22.39
CA GLU A 18 20.02 -26.54 21.59
C GLU A 18 21.08 -25.72 20.84
N ALA A 19 20.65 -24.94 19.85
CA ALA A 19 21.56 -24.19 18.98
C ALA A 19 22.01 -22.87 19.65
N GLU A 20 23.21 -22.88 20.24
CA GLU A 20 23.85 -21.69 20.82
C GLU A 20 24.98 -21.12 19.91
N PRO A 21 25.17 -19.79 19.87
CA PRO A 21 26.41 -19.18 19.38
C PRO A 21 27.57 -19.37 20.38
N GLU A 22 28.82 -19.20 19.93
CA GLU A 22 30.01 -19.66 20.66
C GLU A 22 30.33 -18.92 21.98
N ALA A 23 30.34 -19.65 23.11
CA ALA A 23 31.41 -19.61 24.14
C ALA A 23 31.22 -20.70 25.24
N LYS A 24 32.29 -20.99 26.00
CA LYS A 24 32.43 -22.02 27.06
C LYS A 24 33.14 -21.42 28.29
N PRO A 25 33.25 -22.11 29.45
CA PRO A 25 32.41 -23.13 30.10
C PRO A 25 32.06 -22.64 31.56
N ALA A 26 31.84 -23.39 32.66
CA ALA A 26 31.77 -24.82 33.02
C ALA A 26 30.92 -25.00 34.32
N GLY A 27 30.45 -26.22 34.61
CA GLY A 27 29.92 -26.62 35.92
C GLY A 27 29.04 -27.88 35.83
N ALA A 28 29.19 -28.85 36.74
CA ALA A 28 28.49 -30.15 36.64
C ALA A 28 28.06 -30.72 38.00
N GLU A 29 26.81 -31.15 38.10
CA GLU A 29 26.30 -32.05 39.16
C GLU A 29 25.21 -32.97 38.57
N ALA A 30 24.97 -34.13 39.17
CA ALA A 30 24.19 -35.21 38.57
C ALA A 30 22.68 -35.15 38.88
N ALA A 31 21.85 -35.33 37.85
CA ALA A 31 20.38 -35.37 37.96
C ALA A 31 19.78 -36.71 37.51
N LYS A 32 18.56 -37.00 37.99
CA LYS A 32 17.83 -38.26 37.71
C LYS A 32 17.50 -38.42 36.22
N ALA A 33 17.33 -39.67 35.78
CA ALA A 33 16.92 -40.01 34.42
C ALA A 33 15.54 -39.42 34.07
N VAL A 34 15.56 -38.34 33.28
CA VAL A 34 14.38 -37.75 32.62
C VAL A 34 14.23 -38.42 31.26
N GLN A 35 13.02 -38.89 30.91
CA GLN A 35 12.75 -39.33 29.54
C GLN A 35 12.93 -38.13 28.60
N PRO A 36 13.61 -38.27 27.43
CA PRO A 36 13.77 -37.17 26.48
C PRO A 36 12.40 -36.74 25.97
N LYS A 37 11.86 -35.69 26.60
CA LYS A 37 10.54 -35.15 26.31
C LYS A 37 10.66 -34.18 25.14
N TRP A 38 10.68 -34.75 23.94
CA TRP A 38 10.68 -34.00 22.68
C TRP A 38 9.63 -32.88 22.72
N SER A 39 9.99 -31.69 22.23
CA SER A 39 8.98 -30.67 21.93
C SER A 39 8.01 -31.23 20.90
N THR A 40 6.71 -31.07 21.16
CA THR A 40 5.62 -31.50 20.27
C THR A 40 5.61 -30.77 18.92
N ASP A 41 6.37 -29.67 18.82
CA ASP A 41 6.39 -28.81 17.64
C ASP A 41 7.37 -29.30 16.56
N GLY A 42 8.34 -30.12 16.97
CA GLY A 42 9.42 -30.64 16.12
C GLY A 42 10.49 -29.61 15.76
N MET A 43 11.44 -30.02 14.93
CA MET A 43 12.47 -29.13 14.38
C MET A 43 11.85 -28.21 13.31
N VAL A 44 12.35 -26.99 13.18
CA VAL A 44 11.90 -26.05 12.13
C VAL A 44 13.06 -25.67 11.23
N VAL A 45 12.90 -25.88 9.92
CA VAL A 45 13.87 -25.49 8.89
C VAL A 45 13.19 -24.44 7.98
N PRO A 46 13.79 -23.27 7.72
CA PRO A 46 13.15 -22.29 6.86
C PRO A 46 13.17 -22.73 5.39
N LEU A 47 12.12 -22.37 4.64
CA LEU A 47 11.97 -22.73 3.23
C LEU A 47 13.07 -22.07 2.37
N GLY A 48 13.79 -22.88 1.60
CA GLY A 48 14.93 -22.46 0.78
C GLY A 48 16.22 -22.19 1.56
N GLU A 49 16.25 -22.48 2.87
CA GLU A 49 17.41 -22.25 3.74
C GLU A 49 17.90 -23.57 4.36
N SER A 50 19.14 -23.55 4.84
CA SER A 50 19.78 -24.69 5.49
C SER A 50 19.97 -24.47 6.99
N ARG A 51 19.83 -25.54 7.79
CA ARG A 51 20.17 -25.57 9.21
C ARG A 51 21.13 -26.73 9.46
N THR A 52 22.30 -26.44 10.03
CA THR A 52 23.20 -27.48 10.55
C THR A 52 22.69 -27.93 11.91
N VAL A 53 22.59 -29.24 12.12
CA VAL A 53 22.04 -29.85 13.34
C VAL A 53 23.00 -30.92 13.85
N SER A 54 23.29 -30.90 15.15
CA SER A 54 24.18 -31.88 15.78
C SER A 54 23.33 -33.01 16.39
N LEU A 55 23.26 -34.12 15.66
CA LEU A 55 22.64 -35.37 16.10
C LEU A 55 23.77 -36.33 16.42
N LYS A 56 23.83 -36.92 17.62
CA LYS A 56 24.90 -37.87 17.99
C LYS A 56 24.47 -39.32 17.68
N PRO A 57 24.61 -39.85 16.45
CA PRO A 57 24.35 -41.26 16.20
C PRO A 57 25.34 -42.12 16.98
N ASN A 58 24.88 -43.28 17.44
CA ASN A 58 25.80 -44.40 17.69
C ASN A 58 26.40 -44.85 16.34
N THR A 59 27.62 -45.39 16.36
CA THR A 59 28.34 -45.79 15.14
C THR A 59 27.55 -46.80 14.31
N GLY A 60 27.38 -46.51 13.01
CA GLY A 60 26.57 -47.34 12.11
C GLY A 60 25.07 -47.00 12.10
N VAL A 61 24.73 -45.71 12.16
CA VAL A 61 23.38 -45.18 11.90
C VAL A 61 23.47 -44.06 10.86
N SER A 62 22.71 -44.18 9.78
CA SER A 62 22.51 -43.13 8.76
C SER A 62 21.19 -42.39 9.01
N ILE A 63 21.15 -41.09 8.76
CA ILE A 63 19.94 -40.26 8.91
C ILE A 63 19.50 -39.73 7.55
N GLN A 64 18.22 -39.88 7.23
CA GLN A 64 17.58 -39.41 5.99
C GLN A 64 16.22 -38.78 6.31
N ALA A 65 15.67 -37.95 5.42
CA ALA A 65 14.28 -37.54 5.53
C ALA A 65 13.33 -38.64 5.01
N ALA A 66 12.19 -38.81 5.66
CA ALA A 66 11.09 -39.65 5.17
C ALA A 66 10.53 -39.12 3.83
N ASP A 67 10.62 -37.80 3.60
CA ASP A 67 10.31 -37.16 2.33
C ASP A 67 11.41 -36.15 1.93
N PRO A 68 12.34 -36.56 1.05
CA PRO A 68 13.38 -35.68 0.49
C PRO A 68 12.87 -34.49 -0.32
N SER A 69 11.60 -34.49 -0.77
CA SER A 69 10.97 -33.34 -1.42
C SER A 69 10.55 -32.25 -0.43
N VAL A 70 10.53 -32.56 0.87
CA VAL A 70 10.30 -31.61 1.97
C VAL A 70 11.62 -31.17 2.59
N VAL A 71 12.47 -32.11 3.03
CA VAL A 71 13.78 -31.82 3.64
C VAL A 71 14.87 -32.66 2.98
N ASP A 72 15.89 -31.99 2.47
CA ASP A 72 17.13 -32.61 2.00
C ASP A 72 18.15 -32.71 3.15
N VAL A 73 18.96 -33.77 3.16
CA VAL A 73 19.79 -34.16 4.32
C VAL A 73 21.18 -34.55 3.85
N GLU A 74 22.14 -33.68 4.13
CA GLU A 74 23.57 -33.88 3.85
C GLU A 74 24.31 -34.20 5.15
N ASP A 75 25.01 -35.33 5.20
CA ASP A 75 25.89 -35.70 6.32
C ASP A 75 27.24 -34.97 6.17
N LEU A 76 27.59 -34.15 7.18
CA LEU A 76 28.84 -33.39 7.24
C LEU A 76 29.94 -34.14 8.02
N GLY A 77 29.65 -35.36 8.50
CA GLY A 77 30.49 -36.13 9.39
C GLY A 77 30.36 -35.71 10.86
N ASN A 78 30.96 -36.51 11.75
CA ASN A 78 31.00 -36.27 13.21
C ASN A 78 29.63 -36.09 13.90
N GLY A 79 28.53 -36.51 13.27
CA GLY A 79 27.16 -36.28 13.76
C GLY A 79 26.59 -34.90 13.43
N GLN A 80 27.19 -34.16 12.50
CA GLN A 80 26.59 -32.94 11.98
C GLN A 80 25.88 -33.21 10.65
N TYR A 81 24.63 -32.77 10.56
CA TYR A 81 23.82 -32.90 9.35
C TYR A 81 23.34 -31.53 8.91
N ARG A 82 23.39 -31.23 7.61
CA ARG A 82 22.76 -30.03 7.04
C ARG A 82 21.38 -30.41 6.52
N LEU A 83 20.35 -29.86 7.16
CA LEU A 83 18.96 -29.99 6.72
C LEU A 83 18.61 -28.79 5.83
N THR A 84 18.17 -29.01 4.59
CA THR A 84 17.77 -27.93 3.67
C THR A 84 16.29 -28.04 3.33
N GLY A 85 15.50 -27.01 3.66
CA GLY A 85 14.06 -27.01 3.43
C GLY A 85 13.70 -26.77 1.96
N LYS A 86 13.00 -27.71 1.32
CA LYS A 86 12.66 -27.68 -0.11
C LYS A 86 11.21 -27.26 -0.41
N SER A 87 10.24 -27.70 0.40
CA SER A 87 8.81 -27.38 0.22
C SER A 87 8.09 -27.16 1.55
N TRP A 88 6.98 -26.40 1.56
CA TRP A 88 6.27 -26.02 2.78
C TRP A 88 5.37 -27.15 3.31
N ALA A 89 5.97 -28.11 4.02
CA ALA A 89 5.26 -29.24 4.61
C ALA A 89 5.89 -29.70 5.94
N ARG A 90 5.34 -30.77 6.53
CA ARG A 90 5.95 -31.50 7.64
C ARG A 90 6.38 -32.89 7.16
N THR A 91 7.54 -33.34 7.63
CA THR A 91 8.11 -34.67 7.39
C THR A 91 8.79 -35.15 8.67
N SER A 92 9.47 -36.29 8.64
CA SER A 92 10.27 -36.83 9.75
C SER A 92 11.69 -37.12 9.28
N LEU A 93 12.70 -36.97 10.14
CA LEU A 93 13.97 -37.66 9.94
C LEU A 93 13.85 -39.10 10.44
N VAL A 94 14.33 -40.04 9.63
CA VAL A 94 14.38 -41.47 9.94
C VAL A 94 15.85 -41.85 10.13
N ALA A 95 16.18 -42.32 11.32
CA ALA A 95 17.49 -42.87 11.63
C ALA A 95 17.47 -44.39 11.37
N THR A 96 18.26 -44.86 10.40
CA THR A 96 18.36 -46.27 10.02
C THR A 96 19.71 -46.83 10.44
N SER A 97 19.71 -47.88 11.25
CA SER A 97 20.93 -48.58 11.67
C SER A 97 21.42 -49.57 10.61
N ASN A 98 22.72 -49.89 10.63
CA ASN A 98 23.34 -50.90 9.78
C ASN A 98 22.69 -52.31 9.88
N GLY A 99 21.91 -52.57 10.95
CA GLY A 99 21.15 -53.81 11.14
C GLY A 99 19.71 -53.77 10.60
N GLY A 100 19.31 -52.71 9.88
CA GLY A 100 17.97 -52.53 9.33
C GLY A 100 16.91 -52.06 10.33
N PHE A 101 17.24 -51.90 11.62
CA PHE A 101 16.32 -51.31 12.60
C PHE A 101 16.23 -49.80 12.37
N GLN A 102 15.00 -49.31 12.17
CA GLN A 102 14.66 -47.90 12.19
C GLN A 102 14.44 -47.44 13.64
N VAL A 103 14.86 -46.20 13.91
CA VAL A 103 14.94 -45.53 15.21
C VAL A 103 14.02 -44.28 15.14
N PRO A 104 13.44 -43.78 16.26
CA PRO A 104 12.25 -42.93 16.23
C PRO A 104 12.29 -41.73 15.28
N GLU A 105 11.14 -41.50 14.63
CA GLU A 105 10.89 -40.34 13.79
C GLU A 105 11.09 -39.03 14.55
N LEU A 106 11.98 -38.18 14.04
CA LEU A 106 12.19 -36.82 14.54
C LEU A 106 11.45 -35.84 13.62
N PRO A 107 10.28 -35.31 14.03
CA PRO A 107 9.46 -34.48 13.15
C PRO A 107 10.16 -33.17 12.78
N VAL A 108 10.16 -32.86 11.48
CA VAL A 108 10.68 -31.61 10.92
C VAL A 108 9.57 -30.88 10.18
N SER A 109 9.41 -29.60 10.45
CA SER A 109 8.47 -28.71 9.78
C SER A 109 9.24 -27.69 8.94
N VAL A 110 9.08 -27.73 7.62
CA VAL A 110 9.62 -26.68 6.75
C VAL A 110 8.60 -25.57 6.65
N LYS A 111 9.02 -24.32 6.87
CA LYS A 111 8.13 -23.17 6.95
C LYS A 111 8.73 -21.95 6.24
N PRO A 112 7.95 -21.14 5.49
CA PRO A 112 8.42 -19.84 5.03
C PRO A 112 8.60 -18.89 6.22
N TRP A 113 9.41 -17.86 6.05
CA TRP A 113 9.41 -16.71 6.96
C TRP A 113 8.21 -15.81 6.66
N SER A 114 7.60 -15.22 7.69
CA SER A 114 6.55 -14.21 7.53
C SER A 114 7.07 -12.94 6.82
N ALA A 115 8.37 -12.65 6.95
CA ALA A 115 9.04 -11.57 6.23
C ALA A 115 10.56 -11.82 6.07
N ARG A 116 11.20 -11.09 5.16
CA ARG A 116 12.66 -11.04 4.98
C ARG A 116 13.15 -9.58 5.01
N TRP A 117 13.10 -8.99 6.20
CA TRP A 117 13.46 -7.58 6.41
C TRP A 117 14.97 -7.32 6.47
N GLY A 118 15.71 -8.08 7.29
CA GLY A 118 17.09 -7.71 7.64
C GLY A 118 17.12 -6.47 8.54
N GLU A 119 18.17 -5.64 8.42
CA GLU A 119 18.43 -4.51 9.33
C GLU A 119 17.52 -3.29 9.11
N GLY A 120 16.90 -3.16 7.92
CA GLY A 120 16.03 -2.05 7.55
C GLY A 120 16.42 -1.36 6.24
N PRO A 121 15.81 -0.21 5.91
CA PRO A 121 16.22 0.64 4.79
C PRO A 121 17.54 1.39 5.02
N GLY A 122 18.04 1.44 6.28
CA GLY A 122 19.18 2.27 6.69
C GLY A 122 18.86 3.76 6.77
N SER A 123 18.36 4.33 5.67
CA SER A 123 17.90 5.73 5.61
C SER A 123 16.60 5.89 4.81
N LEU A 124 15.85 6.95 5.10
CA LEU A 124 14.68 7.38 4.33
C LEU A 124 14.78 8.89 4.05
N THR A 125 14.66 9.28 2.79
CA THR A 125 14.75 10.69 2.35
C THR A 125 13.37 11.28 2.09
N PHE A 126 13.13 12.49 2.58
CA PHE A 126 11.83 13.19 2.49
C PHE A 126 12.00 14.65 2.07
N TRP A 127 11.07 15.17 1.26
CA TRP A 127 10.91 16.61 1.01
C TRP A 127 9.96 17.22 2.05
N GLY A 128 10.36 18.34 2.66
CA GLY A 128 9.59 19.05 3.68
C GLY A 128 9.47 18.34 5.05
N PRO A 129 8.83 18.97 6.06
CA PRO A 129 8.81 18.53 7.46
C PRO A 129 8.38 17.07 7.68
N VAL A 130 9.16 16.31 8.45
CA VAL A 130 8.93 14.88 8.68
C VAL A 130 8.32 14.59 10.05
N ASP A 131 7.16 13.95 10.06
CA ASP A 131 6.47 13.48 11.26
C ASP A 131 6.49 11.93 11.36
N ASP A 132 5.98 11.40 12.48
CA ASP A 132 5.90 9.95 12.70
C ASP A 132 5.00 9.23 11.69
N LYS A 133 3.95 9.90 11.18
CA LYS A 133 3.03 9.31 10.19
C LYS A 133 3.69 9.19 8.81
N ARG A 134 4.57 10.12 8.42
CA ARG A 134 5.34 10.02 7.18
C ARG A 134 6.35 8.88 7.25
N VAL A 135 7.14 8.78 8.32
CA VAL A 135 8.12 7.68 8.47
C VAL A 135 7.43 6.32 8.60
N SER A 136 6.36 6.22 9.39
CA SER A 136 5.61 4.96 9.53
C SER A 136 4.96 4.50 8.22
N ARG A 137 4.46 5.42 7.38
CA ARG A 137 3.92 5.09 6.04
C ARG A 137 5.02 4.65 5.05
N ALA A 138 6.19 5.28 5.10
CA ALA A 138 7.34 4.87 4.28
C ALA A 138 7.91 3.50 4.71
N LEU A 139 7.93 3.23 6.02
CA LEU A 139 8.31 1.92 6.57
C LEU A 139 7.29 0.84 6.21
N ASP A 140 5.99 1.07 6.35
CA ASP A 140 4.94 0.12 5.91
C ASP A 140 5.09 -0.29 4.44
N ARG A 141 5.41 0.65 3.54
CA ARG A 141 5.75 0.34 2.13
C ARG A 141 7.00 -0.52 2.02
N TRP A 142 8.07 -0.20 2.75
CA TRP A 142 9.33 -0.95 2.73
C TRP A 142 9.19 -2.37 3.33
N LEU A 143 8.36 -2.52 4.37
CA LEU A 143 8.00 -3.79 5.01
C LEU A 143 7.15 -4.63 4.06
N SER A 144 6.10 -4.05 3.46
CA SER A 144 5.24 -4.69 2.46
C SER A 144 6.01 -5.25 1.26
N ALA A 145 7.11 -4.61 0.86
CA ALA A 145 8.01 -5.09 -0.19
C ALA A 145 8.78 -6.39 0.16
N ARG A 146 8.71 -6.84 1.42
CA ARG A 146 9.54 -7.92 2.01
C ARG A 146 8.75 -8.90 2.89
N THR A 147 7.43 -8.75 2.94
CA THR A 147 6.52 -9.54 3.77
C THR A 147 5.75 -10.53 2.89
N MET A 148 5.51 -11.76 3.35
CA MET A 148 4.71 -12.73 2.59
C MET A 148 3.23 -12.32 2.55
N ILE A 149 2.52 -12.71 1.49
CA ILE A 149 1.06 -12.61 1.47
C ILE A 149 0.49 -13.44 2.63
N GLY A 150 -0.55 -12.95 3.29
CA GLY A 150 -1.13 -13.60 4.47
C GLY A 150 -0.44 -13.33 5.80
N ALA A 151 0.67 -12.56 5.83
CA ALA A 151 1.26 -12.10 7.08
C ALA A 151 0.61 -10.80 7.58
N ASP A 152 0.22 -10.79 8.86
CA ASP A 152 -0.10 -9.57 9.60
C ASP A 152 1.21 -8.90 10.04
N VAL A 153 1.28 -7.57 9.90
CA VAL A 153 2.45 -6.75 10.28
C VAL A 153 2.05 -5.72 11.34
N SER A 154 2.85 -5.61 12.39
CA SER A 154 2.79 -4.53 13.36
C SER A 154 4.07 -3.70 13.34
N LEU A 155 3.94 -2.39 13.54
CA LEU A 155 5.04 -1.44 13.61
C LEU A 155 4.87 -0.58 14.88
N GLU A 156 5.93 -0.50 15.68
CA GLU A 156 5.96 0.15 16.99
C GLU A 156 7.14 1.14 17.00
N LYS A 157 6.88 2.43 17.23
CA LYS A 157 7.95 3.42 17.41
C LYS A 157 8.62 3.18 18.76
N LEU A 158 9.95 3.17 18.79
CA LEU A 158 10.74 3.06 20.01
C LEU A 158 11.34 4.43 20.37
N GLU A 159 11.76 4.57 21.63
CA GLU A 159 12.57 5.71 22.07
C GLU A 159 13.83 5.84 21.21
N SER A 160 14.15 7.09 20.87
CA SER A 160 15.24 7.46 19.97
C SER A 160 16.16 8.44 20.71
N LYS A 161 17.46 8.15 20.75
CA LYS A 161 18.45 8.90 21.55
C LYS A 161 19.21 9.95 20.76
N ASP A 162 19.26 9.79 19.44
CA ASP A 162 20.05 10.62 18.53
C ASP A 162 19.11 11.38 17.59
N ASP A 163 19.27 12.71 17.50
CA ASP A 163 18.47 13.53 16.59
C ASP A 163 18.69 13.09 15.13
N GLY A 164 17.59 12.71 14.47
CA GLY A 164 17.59 12.22 13.09
C GLY A 164 17.79 10.71 12.91
N VAL A 165 17.95 9.92 13.98
CA VAL A 165 17.88 8.44 13.91
C VAL A 165 16.66 7.96 14.68
N TRP A 166 15.64 7.46 13.97
CA TRP A 166 14.39 7.02 14.56
C TRP A 166 14.35 5.49 14.67
N ASN A 167 14.12 4.99 15.87
CA ASN A 167 14.07 3.56 16.17
C ASN A 167 12.64 3.02 16.02
N TYR A 168 12.51 1.87 15.37
CA TYR A 168 11.24 1.13 15.26
C TYR A 168 11.43 -0.34 15.57
N ARG A 169 10.36 -0.99 16.00
CA ARG A 169 10.22 -2.45 16.09
C ARG A 169 9.11 -2.90 15.15
N ALA A 170 9.45 -3.76 14.20
CA ALA A 170 8.49 -4.40 13.32
C ALA A 170 8.30 -5.86 13.75
N ARG A 171 7.07 -6.38 13.72
CA ARG A 171 6.79 -7.82 13.91
C ARG A 171 5.85 -8.33 12.83
N ALA A 172 6.17 -9.47 12.23
CA ALA A 172 5.33 -10.12 11.22
C ALA A 172 5.01 -11.56 11.62
N SER A 173 3.74 -11.96 11.46
CA SER A 173 3.26 -13.31 11.71
C SER A 173 2.28 -13.74 10.62
N ALA A 174 2.40 -14.98 10.16
CA ALA A 174 1.43 -15.61 9.25
C ALA A 174 1.12 -17.03 9.74
N GLN A 175 -0.05 -17.55 9.38
CA GLN A 175 -0.43 -18.92 9.73
C GLN A 175 0.53 -19.93 9.07
N GLY A 176 1.16 -20.78 9.88
CA GLY A 176 2.10 -21.81 9.40
C GLY A 176 3.51 -21.31 9.05
N ALA A 177 3.78 -20.00 9.10
CA ALA A 177 5.10 -19.40 8.86
C ALA A 177 5.94 -19.28 10.14
N ILE A 178 7.22 -18.96 9.99
CA ILE A 178 8.12 -18.54 11.07
C ILE A 178 7.90 -17.04 11.30
N GLN A 179 7.67 -16.63 12.56
CA GLN A 179 7.51 -15.22 12.93
C GLN A 179 8.84 -14.46 12.85
N VAL A 180 8.75 -13.15 12.62
CA VAL A 180 9.88 -12.22 12.57
C VAL A 180 9.62 -11.07 13.54
N ASP A 181 10.62 -10.73 14.36
CA ASP A 181 10.64 -9.55 15.23
C ASP A 181 11.99 -8.84 14.97
N ALA A 182 11.94 -7.62 14.45
CA ALA A 182 13.11 -6.87 14.02
C ALA A 182 13.12 -5.47 14.64
N LYS A 183 14.28 -5.04 15.14
CA LYS A 183 14.55 -3.65 15.52
C LYS A 183 15.29 -2.98 14.39
N MET A 184 14.89 -1.77 14.04
CA MET A 184 15.34 -1.04 12.86
C MET A 184 15.72 0.38 13.29
N ALA A 185 16.97 0.80 13.02
CA ALA A 185 17.43 2.16 13.26
C ALA A 185 17.42 2.93 11.93
N ILE A 186 16.58 3.97 11.82
CA ILE A 186 16.27 4.63 10.56
C ILE A 186 16.84 6.04 10.55
N ARG A 187 17.85 6.32 9.70
CA ARG A 187 18.34 7.68 9.48
C ARG A 187 17.33 8.47 8.64
N VAL A 188 16.68 9.46 9.23
CA VAL A 188 15.73 10.35 8.54
C VAL A 188 16.52 11.49 7.88
N LEU A 189 16.40 11.61 6.56
CA LEU A 189 17.04 12.65 5.76
C LEU A 189 15.97 13.62 5.24
N GLN A 190 16.12 14.92 5.48
CA GLN A 190 15.15 15.93 5.06
C GLN A 190 15.73 16.90 4.03
N GLN A 191 15.04 17.02 2.91
CA GLN A 191 15.23 18.02 1.86
C GLN A 191 14.26 19.20 2.07
N PRO A 192 14.56 20.39 1.54
CA PRO A 192 13.60 21.51 1.51
C PRO A 192 12.27 21.11 0.85
N LYS A 193 11.19 21.85 1.18
CA LYS A 193 9.95 21.79 0.38
C LYS A 193 10.27 22.23 -1.05
N GLN A 194 9.73 21.52 -2.03
CA GLN A 194 9.94 21.80 -3.45
C GLN A 194 8.61 21.57 -4.17
N ALA A 195 8.20 22.46 -5.07
CA ALA A 195 7.02 22.23 -5.90
C ALA A 195 7.10 20.88 -6.64
N LEU A 196 5.95 20.27 -6.92
CA LEU A 196 5.89 19.11 -7.81
C LEU A 196 5.99 19.60 -9.27
N ARG A 197 6.55 18.76 -10.14
CA ARG A 197 6.37 18.95 -11.59
C ARG A 197 4.90 18.61 -11.91
N PRO A 198 4.20 19.32 -12.82
CA PRO A 198 2.84 18.93 -13.20
C PRO A 198 2.85 17.52 -13.80
N ALA A 199 2.05 16.60 -13.25
CA ALA A 199 1.86 15.28 -13.85
C ALA A 199 1.30 15.43 -15.27
N GLU A 200 1.79 14.62 -16.22
CA GLU A 200 1.37 14.68 -17.63
C GLU A 200 0.17 13.76 -17.90
N VAL A 201 0.20 12.55 -17.31
CA VAL A 201 -0.90 11.56 -17.35
C VAL A 201 -1.33 11.11 -15.95
N VAL A 202 -2.56 10.61 -15.85
CA VAL A 202 -3.04 9.80 -14.73
C VAL A 202 -3.31 8.37 -15.18
N VAL A 203 -2.66 7.43 -14.51
CA VAL A 203 -2.88 5.99 -14.67
C VAL A 203 -3.98 5.58 -13.71
N LEU A 204 -5.10 5.07 -14.24
CA LEU A 204 -6.27 4.70 -13.46
C LEU A 204 -6.48 3.18 -13.43
N SER A 205 -6.64 2.64 -12.23
CA SER A 205 -7.03 1.25 -11.98
C SER A 205 -8.36 1.20 -11.22
N ASN A 206 -9.48 1.20 -11.96
CA ASN A 206 -10.83 0.99 -11.43
C ASN A 206 -11.69 0.03 -12.29
N HIS A 207 -11.13 -0.71 -13.25
CA HIS A 207 -11.89 -1.76 -13.96
C HIS A 207 -11.15 -3.11 -13.92
N PRO A 208 -11.82 -4.21 -13.50
CA PRO A 208 -13.13 -4.23 -12.83
C PRO A 208 -13.05 -3.56 -11.45
N GLU A 209 -14.03 -2.73 -11.09
CA GLU A 209 -14.09 -2.11 -9.74
C GLU A 209 -14.42 -3.17 -8.68
N ARG A 210 -15.22 -4.17 -9.07
CA ARG A 210 -15.64 -5.29 -8.23
C ARG A 210 -14.82 -6.54 -8.53
N ILE A 211 -13.99 -6.91 -7.58
CA ILE A 211 -13.14 -8.11 -7.65
C ILE A 211 -14.01 -9.36 -7.45
N VAL A 212 -14.20 -10.14 -8.51
CA VAL A 212 -14.98 -11.40 -8.51
C VAL A 212 -14.12 -12.66 -8.73
N SER A 213 -12.82 -12.48 -8.94
CA SER A 213 -11.82 -13.56 -8.99
C SER A 213 -10.45 -13.05 -8.59
N ASP A 214 -9.52 -13.98 -8.41
CA ASP A 214 -8.10 -13.64 -8.39
C ASP A 214 -7.58 -13.35 -9.80
N GLY A 215 -6.40 -12.74 -9.87
CA GLY A 215 -5.69 -12.40 -11.10
C GLY A 215 -5.04 -11.01 -11.06
N VAL A 216 -4.37 -10.65 -12.15
CA VAL A 216 -3.96 -9.27 -12.43
C VAL A 216 -5.21 -8.46 -12.75
N LEU A 217 -5.50 -7.44 -11.94
CA LEU A 217 -6.60 -6.49 -12.17
C LEU A 217 -6.19 -5.41 -13.17
N PHE A 218 -4.93 -4.96 -13.09
CA PHE A 218 -4.41 -3.90 -13.93
C PHE A 218 -2.89 -3.96 -14.03
N GLU A 219 -2.37 -3.70 -15.23
CA GLU A 219 -0.94 -3.55 -15.48
C GLU A 219 -0.73 -2.55 -16.63
N ARG A 220 0.16 -1.56 -16.41
CA ARG A 220 0.55 -0.55 -17.40
C ARG A 220 1.98 -0.07 -17.18
N GLN A 221 2.57 0.46 -18.25
CA GLN A 221 3.83 1.18 -18.25
C GLN A 221 3.59 2.60 -18.77
N VAL A 222 4.28 3.58 -18.20
CA VAL A 222 4.25 4.99 -18.61
C VAL A 222 5.64 5.37 -19.06
N ASP A 223 5.77 5.87 -20.30
CA ASP A 223 7.01 6.44 -20.79
C ASP A 223 7.27 7.79 -20.14
N GLY A 224 8.23 7.80 -19.20
CA GLY A 224 8.63 9.00 -18.47
C GLY A 224 7.82 9.29 -17.20
N ALA A 225 8.12 10.45 -16.61
CA ALA A 225 7.53 10.94 -15.38
C ALA A 225 7.72 12.48 -15.34
N PRO A 226 6.79 13.24 -14.72
CA PRO A 226 5.85 12.82 -13.68
C PRO A 226 4.52 12.24 -14.18
N PHE A 227 3.98 11.28 -13.42
CA PHE A 227 2.61 10.79 -13.60
C PHE A 227 1.87 10.61 -12.26
N ARG A 228 0.54 10.65 -12.33
CA ARG A 228 -0.36 10.24 -11.23
C ARG A 228 -0.70 8.76 -11.36
N PHE A 229 -0.83 8.06 -10.24
CA PHE A 229 -1.41 6.71 -10.21
C PHE A 229 -2.57 6.67 -9.21
N MET A 230 -3.72 6.20 -9.67
CA MET A 230 -4.97 6.15 -8.91
C MET A 230 -5.55 4.73 -8.95
N TRP A 231 -6.01 4.23 -7.81
CA TRP A 231 -6.66 2.93 -7.73
C TRP A 231 -7.91 2.96 -6.86
N HIS A 232 -8.89 2.16 -7.24
CA HIS A 232 -10.11 1.91 -6.47
C HIS A 232 -10.57 0.49 -6.78
N HIS A 233 -10.72 -0.33 -5.74
CA HIS A 233 -11.07 -1.74 -5.90
C HIS A 233 -11.84 -2.23 -4.68
N ARG A 234 -12.97 -2.91 -4.93
CA ARG A 234 -13.87 -3.46 -3.92
C ARG A 234 -13.94 -4.97 -4.05
N ASN A 235 -13.66 -5.70 -2.97
CA ASN A 235 -13.88 -7.14 -2.96
C ASN A 235 -15.39 -7.43 -2.96
N GLN A 236 -15.86 -8.33 -3.82
CA GLN A 236 -17.29 -8.58 -4.03
C GLN A 236 -17.98 -9.04 -2.72
N PRO A 237 -19.15 -8.48 -2.36
CA PRO A 237 -19.97 -9.05 -1.27
C PRO A 237 -20.33 -10.52 -1.54
N GLY A 238 -19.94 -11.40 -0.62
CA GLY A 238 -20.15 -12.86 -0.70
C GLY A 238 -18.93 -13.68 -1.13
N ASP A 239 -17.89 -13.03 -1.68
CA ASP A 239 -16.63 -13.68 -2.07
C ASP A 239 -15.72 -13.98 -0.85
N PRO A 240 -14.69 -14.83 -0.98
CA PRO A 240 -13.65 -14.97 0.04
C PRO A 240 -12.87 -13.67 0.26
N ASP A 241 -12.18 -13.55 1.40
CA ASP A 241 -11.16 -12.51 1.61
C ASP A 241 -10.09 -12.58 0.49
N ARG A 242 -9.71 -11.42 -0.07
CA ARG A 242 -8.64 -11.31 -1.07
C ARG A 242 -7.58 -10.33 -0.62
N TYR A 243 -6.33 -10.62 -0.92
CA TYR A 243 -5.21 -9.69 -0.76
C TYR A 243 -5.10 -8.85 -2.04
N LEU A 244 -5.33 -7.54 -1.90
CA LEU A 244 -4.90 -6.58 -2.91
C LEU A 244 -3.41 -6.35 -2.76
N VAL A 245 -2.68 -6.50 -3.87
CA VAL A 245 -1.24 -6.26 -3.96
C VAL A 245 -1.00 -5.19 -5.01
N LEU A 246 -0.31 -4.13 -4.60
CA LEU A 246 0.07 -3.02 -5.47
C LEU A 246 1.58 -3.01 -5.63
N GLN A 247 2.06 -2.94 -6.87
CA GLN A 247 3.47 -2.99 -7.21
C GLN A 247 3.85 -1.85 -8.17
N LEU A 248 5.10 -1.39 -8.04
CA LEU A 248 5.77 -0.57 -9.03
C LEU A 248 6.84 -1.40 -9.72
N THR A 249 6.96 -1.27 -11.04
CA THR A 249 7.93 -2.00 -11.86
C THR A 249 8.91 -1.02 -12.52
N ASN A 250 10.17 -1.41 -12.56
CA ASN A 250 11.23 -0.73 -13.28
C ASN A 250 11.80 -1.71 -14.32
N PRO A 251 11.26 -1.74 -15.55
CA PRO A 251 11.70 -2.65 -16.60
C PRO A 251 13.08 -2.27 -17.20
N VAL A 252 13.70 -1.18 -16.74
CA VAL A 252 14.97 -0.68 -17.26
C VAL A 252 16.15 -1.23 -16.44
N ASN A 253 17.25 -1.54 -17.13
CA ASN A 253 18.49 -2.08 -16.55
C ASN A 253 19.35 -1.01 -15.83
N ALA A 254 18.72 -0.17 -15.01
CA ALA A 254 19.35 0.83 -14.16
C ALA A 254 18.52 1.04 -12.88
N GLU A 255 19.16 1.31 -11.74
CA GLU A 255 18.44 1.71 -10.53
C GLU A 255 17.79 3.09 -10.73
N ARG A 256 16.54 3.24 -10.31
CA ARG A 256 15.82 4.52 -10.33
C ARG A 256 15.58 5.07 -8.93
N LYS A 257 15.63 6.39 -8.81
CA LYS A 257 15.16 7.17 -7.67
C LYS A 257 13.91 7.93 -8.07
N VAL A 258 12.79 7.59 -7.45
CA VAL A 258 11.48 8.21 -7.72
C VAL A 258 11.08 9.05 -6.51
N ARG A 259 10.83 10.34 -6.74
CA ARG A 259 10.13 11.19 -5.77
C ARG A 259 8.66 10.80 -5.78
N LEU A 260 8.15 10.45 -4.59
CA LEU A 260 6.88 9.78 -4.41
C LEU A 260 5.94 10.58 -3.48
N LEU A 261 4.67 10.64 -3.85
CA LEU A 261 3.55 10.70 -2.89
C LEU A 261 2.77 9.39 -3.00
N TRP A 262 2.33 8.81 -1.89
CA TRP A 262 1.56 7.56 -1.88
C TRP A 262 0.59 7.50 -0.70
N PHE A 263 -0.70 7.66 -1.01
CA PHE A 263 -1.80 7.79 -0.07
C PHE A 263 -2.85 6.71 -0.34
N GLY A 264 -2.65 5.52 0.24
CA GLY A 264 -3.57 4.40 0.18
C GLY A 264 -4.40 4.29 1.46
N TYR A 265 -5.72 4.08 1.31
CA TYR A 265 -6.70 3.99 2.39
C TYR A 265 -7.63 2.79 2.20
N GLY A 266 -8.24 2.35 3.31
CA GLY A 266 -8.91 1.06 3.42
C GLY A 266 -7.99 -0.05 3.94
N PRO A 267 -8.50 -1.28 4.10
CA PRO A 267 -9.83 -1.75 3.69
C PRO A 267 -10.97 -1.15 4.53
N SER A 268 -12.05 -0.71 3.89
CA SER A 268 -13.23 -0.11 4.55
C SER A 268 -14.52 -0.47 3.80
N PRO A 269 -15.68 -0.68 4.48
CA PRO A 269 -16.97 -0.77 3.80
C PRO A 269 -17.49 0.58 3.28
N ASP A 270 -16.93 1.71 3.75
CA ASP A 270 -17.23 3.06 3.25
C ASP A 270 -16.24 3.44 2.14
N GLU A 271 -16.67 3.25 0.89
CA GLU A 271 -15.90 3.48 -0.33
C GLU A 271 -15.69 4.97 -0.66
N ILE A 272 -16.67 5.82 -0.32
CA ILE A 272 -16.57 7.28 -0.48
C ILE A 272 -15.51 7.82 0.46
N HIS A 273 -15.50 7.41 1.72
CA HIS A 273 -14.52 7.89 2.71
C HIS A 273 -13.09 7.53 2.30
N VAL A 274 -12.80 6.29 1.89
CA VAL A 274 -11.41 5.91 1.55
C VAL A 274 -10.90 6.56 0.26
N GLY A 275 -11.75 6.72 -0.77
CA GLY A 275 -11.37 7.44 -1.99
C GLY A 275 -11.14 8.94 -1.75
N HIS A 276 -12.00 9.55 -0.93
CA HIS A 276 -11.91 10.95 -0.53
C HIS A 276 -10.68 11.26 0.32
N THR A 277 -10.41 10.47 1.37
CA THR A 277 -9.26 10.73 2.25
C THR A 277 -7.93 10.53 1.52
N ALA A 278 -7.85 9.61 0.56
CA ALA A 278 -6.71 9.50 -0.35
C ALA A 278 -6.49 10.77 -1.19
N ALA A 279 -7.56 11.31 -1.78
CA ALA A 279 -7.51 12.54 -2.58
C ALA A 279 -7.13 13.77 -1.74
N LEU A 280 -7.63 13.86 -0.50
CA LEU A 280 -7.37 14.99 0.39
C LEU A 280 -5.92 15.02 0.89
N ASP A 281 -5.39 13.90 1.40
CA ASP A 281 -4.00 13.79 1.84
C ASP A 281 -3.04 14.05 0.65
N TYR A 282 -3.39 13.56 -0.54
CA TYR A 282 -2.69 13.85 -1.80
C TYR A 282 -2.66 15.35 -2.13
N ALA A 283 -3.80 16.03 -2.14
CA ALA A 283 -3.90 17.43 -2.54
C ALA A 283 -3.12 18.35 -1.58
N VAL A 284 -3.29 18.14 -0.27
CA VAL A 284 -2.60 18.92 0.76
C VAL A 284 -1.09 18.70 0.72
N ALA A 285 -0.63 17.45 0.53
CA ALA A 285 0.80 17.15 0.41
C ALA A 285 1.43 17.68 -0.89
N GLY A 286 0.68 17.65 -1.99
CA GLY A 286 1.13 18.18 -3.28
C GLY A 286 1.25 19.70 -3.28
N ALA A 287 0.23 20.41 -2.79
CA ALA A 287 0.20 21.88 -2.76
C ALA A 287 1.32 22.50 -1.91
N VAL A 288 1.80 21.82 -0.86
CA VAL A 288 2.95 22.27 -0.05
C VAL A 288 4.28 21.60 -0.40
N GLY A 289 4.35 20.86 -1.51
CA GLY A 289 5.60 20.36 -2.07
C GLY A 289 6.30 19.29 -1.22
N LEU A 290 5.54 18.36 -0.63
CA LEU A 290 6.10 17.19 0.07
C LEU A 290 6.58 16.09 -0.90
N GLY A 291 7.09 14.99 -0.36
CA GLY A 291 7.51 13.81 -1.13
C GLY A 291 8.43 12.90 -0.32
N GLU A 292 8.63 11.67 -0.76
CA GLU A 292 9.67 10.75 -0.24
C GLU A 292 10.47 10.13 -1.38
N GLU A 293 11.69 9.68 -1.11
CA GLU A 293 12.54 9.00 -2.11
C GLU A 293 12.28 7.50 -2.09
N LEU A 294 11.86 6.97 -3.24
CA LEU A 294 11.70 5.54 -3.47
C LEU A 294 12.79 5.05 -4.42
N VAL A 295 13.67 4.18 -3.92
CA VAL A 295 14.61 3.42 -4.76
C VAL A 295 13.89 2.22 -5.40
N LEU A 296 13.99 2.09 -6.72
CA LEU A 296 13.52 0.95 -7.50
C LEU A 296 14.73 0.26 -8.18
N PRO A 297 15.01 -1.02 -7.90
CA PRO A 297 16.15 -1.72 -8.48
C PRO A 297 15.99 -1.93 -10.00
N ALA A 298 17.12 -2.14 -10.69
CA ALA A 298 17.18 -2.45 -12.12
C ALA A 298 16.41 -3.74 -12.47
N ASN A 299 15.65 -3.73 -13.57
CA ASN A 299 14.79 -4.84 -14.02
C ASN A 299 13.86 -5.39 -12.91
N GLY A 300 13.46 -4.53 -11.98
CA GLY A 300 12.95 -4.92 -10.67
C GLY A 300 11.49 -4.57 -10.42
N THR A 301 10.84 -5.33 -9.56
CA THR A 301 9.48 -5.04 -9.05
C THR A 301 9.54 -4.77 -7.55
N ARG A 302 8.84 -3.73 -7.09
CA ARG A 302 8.71 -3.39 -5.67
C ARG A 302 7.23 -3.38 -5.29
N THR A 303 6.80 -4.35 -4.48
CA THR A 303 5.48 -4.32 -3.84
C THR A 303 5.42 -3.13 -2.88
N MET A 304 4.42 -2.26 -3.07
CA MET A 304 4.21 -1.04 -2.29
C MET A 304 3.20 -1.26 -1.16
N ALA A 305 2.23 -2.14 -1.37
CA ALA A 305 1.26 -2.52 -0.34
C ALA A 305 0.77 -3.96 -0.57
N ILE A 306 0.58 -4.69 0.53
CA ILE A 306 -0.22 -5.92 0.60
C ILE A 306 -1.33 -5.62 1.61
N ARG A 307 -2.60 -5.80 1.24
CA ARG A 307 -3.76 -5.55 2.11
C ARG A 307 -4.83 -6.61 1.95
N ARG A 308 -5.22 -7.23 3.06
CA ARG A 308 -6.37 -8.14 3.15
C ARG A 308 -7.66 -7.31 3.06
N VAL A 309 -8.51 -7.62 2.08
CA VAL A 309 -9.80 -6.95 1.83
C VAL A 309 -10.91 -7.98 1.96
N LYS A 310 -11.77 -7.83 2.97
CA LYS A 310 -12.90 -8.73 3.21
C LYS A 310 -14.03 -8.46 2.19
N PRO A 311 -14.91 -9.43 1.90
CA PRO A 311 -16.08 -9.21 1.03
C PRO A 311 -16.85 -7.93 1.41
N GLY A 312 -17.14 -7.12 0.40
CA GLY A 312 -17.82 -5.83 0.52
C GLY A 312 -16.95 -4.65 0.97
N GLN A 313 -15.68 -4.87 1.36
CA GLN A 313 -14.73 -3.79 1.65
C GLN A 313 -14.01 -3.30 0.38
N THR A 314 -13.63 -2.03 0.42
CA THR A 314 -12.95 -1.28 -0.63
C THR A 314 -11.58 -0.80 -0.16
N MET A 315 -10.61 -0.83 -1.07
CA MET A 315 -9.32 -0.14 -0.93
C MET A 315 -9.21 0.91 -2.04
N SER A 316 -8.73 2.09 -1.69
CA SER A 316 -8.55 3.21 -2.62
C SER A 316 -7.17 3.82 -2.43
N GLY A 317 -6.69 4.58 -3.41
CA GLY A 317 -5.56 5.43 -3.17
C GLY A 317 -5.14 6.30 -4.33
N MET A 318 -4.22 7.21 -4.00
CA MET A 318 -3.68 8.19 -4.91
C MET A 318 -2.17 8.35 -4.71
N ALA A 319 -1.44 8.43 -5.81
CA ALA A 319 0.00 8.57 -5.85
C ALA A 319 0.46 9.56 -6.93
N TYR A 320 1.64 10.12 -6.73
CA TYR A 320 2.41 10.91 -7.71
C TYR A 320 3.82 10.30 -7.76
N LEU A 321 4.32 10.08 -8.97
CA LEU A 321 5.62 9.46 -9.23
C LEU A 321 6.42 10.34 -10.20
N ASP A 322 7.66 10.65 -9.84
CA ASP A 322 8.54 11.58 -10.54
C ASP A 322 9.98 11.07 -10.49
N ASP A 323 10.55 10.64 -11.63
CA ASP A 323 11.92 10.14 -11.68
C ASP A 323 12.92 11.29 -11.49
N VAL A 324 13.65 11.27 -10.37
CA VAL A 324 14.68 12.25 -10.02
C VAL A 324 16.10 11.72 -10.28
N SER A 325 16.22 10.52 -10.85
CA SER A 325 17.47 9.92 -11.33
C SER A 325 17.77 10.21 -12.80
N ASN A 326 16.80 10.73 -13.57
CA ASN A 326 16.88 11.00 -15.02
C ASN A 326 17.13 9.73 -15.86
N VAL A 327 16.58 8.59 -15.44
CA VAL A 327 16.68 7.33 -16.19
C VAL A 327 15.63 7.31 -17.32
N SER A 328 16.08 7.09 -18.56
CA SER A 328 15.19 7.00 -19.73
C SER A 328 14.45 5.66 -19.81
N GLY A 329 13.32 5.65 -20.53
CA GLY A 329 12.40 4.51 -20.64
C GLY A 329 11.31 4.50 -19.54
N PRO A 330 10.43 3.50 -19.54
CA PRO A 330 9.20 3.55 -18.75
C PRO A 330 9.34 3.19 -17.27
N LEU A 331 8.33 3.60 -16.51
CA LEU A 331 7.98 3.13 -15.17
C LEU A 331 6.61 2.44 -15.22
N GLY A 332 6.45 1.29 -14.55
CA GLY A 332 5.18 0.56 -14.55
C GLY A 332 4.48 0.48 -13.20
N VAL A 333 3.17 0.23 -13.27
CA VAL A 333 2.29 -0.01 -12.12
C VAL A 333 1.51 -1.30 -12.34
N ARG A 334 1.30 -2.08 -11.28
CA ARG A 334 0.59 -3.36 -11.32
C ARG A 334 -0.29 -3.53 -10.10
N VAL A 335 -1.53 -3.97 -10.30
CA VAL A 335 -2.52 -4.24 -9.26
C VAL A 335 -3.04 -5.66 -9.42
N LEU A 336 -3.00 -6.44 -8.34
CA LEU A 336 -3.43 -7.84 -8.31
C LEU A 336 -4.43 -8.09 -7.18
N ALA A 337 -5.30 -9.07 -7.37
CA ALA A 337 -6.05 -9.72 -6.30
C ALA A 337 -5.65 -11.20 -6.18
N THR A 338 -5.48 -11.68 -4.96
CA THR A 338 -5.26 -13.10 -4.67
C THR A 338 -5.90 -13.52 -3.34
N SER A 339 -6.70 -14.59 -3.34
CA SER A 339 -7.19 -15.28 -2.13
C SER A 339 -6.18 -16.30 -1.61
N ASN A 340 -5.17 -16.62 -2.43
CA ASN A 340 -4.05 -17.49 -2.09
C ASN A 340 -2.87 -16.68 -1.53
N LEU A 341 -1.80 -17.39 -1.14
CA LEU A 341 -0.56 -16.77 -0.63
C LEU A 341 0.47 -16.49 -1.74
N GLU A 342 0.10 -16.72 -2.99
CA GLU A 342 0.92 -16.56 -4.19
C GLU A 342 0.37 -15.43 -5.09
N LEU A 343 1.25 -14.79 -5.85
CA LEU A 343 0.88 -13.73 -6.80
C LEU A 343 0.48 -14.35 -8.15
N PRO A 344 -0.69 -14.01 -8.72
CA PRO A 344 -1.06 -14.46 -10.05
C PRO A 344 -0.28 -13.73 -11.16
N ASP A 345 -0.09 -14.43 -12.26
CA ASP A 345 0.39 -13.95 -13.55
C ASP A 345 -0.74 -13.83 -14.59
N PHE A 346 -1.79 -14.64 -14.46
CA PHE A 346 -3.00 -14.59 -15.28
C PHE A 346 -3.88 -13.35 -15.00
N PRO A 347 -4.61 -12.83 -16.02
CA PRO A 347 -5.55 -11.73 -15.83
C PRO A 347 -6.78 -12.17 -15.02
N ALA A 348 -7.32 -11.24 -14.22
CA ALA A 348 -8.56 -11.48 -13.49
C ALA A 348 -9.77 -11.55 -14.42
N THR A 349 -10.80 -12.32 -14.03
CA THR A 349 -12.07 -12.34 -14.76
C THR A 349 -12.88 -11.09 -14.41
N THR A 350 -13.27 -10.31 -15.41
CA THR A 350 -14.25 -9.23 -15.24
C THR A 350 -15.67 -9.78 -15.40
N LYS A 351 -16.54 -9.38 -14.47
CA LYS A 351 -18.00 -9.46 -14.58
C LYS A 351 -18.64 -8.11 -14.26
N ASP A 352 -17.87 -7.03 -14.31
CA ASP A 352 -18.30 -5.70 -13.92
C ASP A 352 -19.07 -5.04 -15.07
N PRO A 353 -20.40 -4.83 -14.97
CA PRO A 353 -21.19 -4.12 -15.97
C PRO A 353 -21.14 -2.60 -15.74
N GLY A 354 -20.37 -2.13 -14.76
CA GLY A 354 -20.27 -0.74 -14.36
C GLY A 354 -19.65 0.15 -15.42
N ARG A 355 -19.96 1.45 -15.34
CA ARG A 355 -19.26 2.51 -16.08
C ARG A 355 -17.96 2.87 -15.34
N THR A 356 -17.10 1.88 -15.23
CA THR A 356 -15.82 1.94 -14.51
C THR A 356 -14.69 1.89 -15.54
N ALA A 357 -13.51 2.45 -15.19
CA ALA A 357 -12.47 2.73 -16.18
C ALA A 357 -11.08 2.27 -15.71
N SER A 358 -10.27 1.85 -16.68
CA SER A 358 -8.86 1.58 -16.51
C SER A 358 -8.09 1.94 -17.77
N GLY A 359 -6.93 2.57 -17.60
CA GLY A 359 -6.14 3.11 -18.71
C GLY A 359 -5.19 4.22 -18.26
N ILE A 360 -4.68 4.98 -19.22
CA ILE A 360 -3.81 6.14 -19.05
C ILE A 360 -4.55 7.35 -19.66
N PHE A 361 -4.87 8.34 -18.84
CA PHE A 361 -5.69 9.50 -19.23
C PHE A 361 -4.88 10.80 -19.09
N PRO A 362 -5.22 11.89 -19.79
CA PRO A 362 -4.62 13.21 -19.57
C PRO A 362 -4.70 13.61 -18.09
N ALA A 363 -3.61 14.14 -17.51
CA ALA A 363 -3.62 14.45 -16.08
C ALA A 363 -4.47 15.66 -15.70
N SER A 364 -4.77 16.57 -16.62
CA SER A 364 -5.58 17.77 -16.34
C SER A 364 -6.40 18.28 -17.51
N ILE A 365 -7.52 18.91 -17.18
CA ILE A 365 -8.46 19.57 -18.10
C ILE A 365 -8.47 21.05 -17.76
N GLU A 366 -8.09 21.91 -18.71
CA GLU A 366 -8.10 23.37 -18.55
C GLU A 366 -9.41 23.95 -19.10
N THR A 367 -10.06 24.85 -18.36
CA THR A 367 -11.34 25.49 -18.74
C THR A 367 -11.42 26.95 -18.34
N ASP A 368 -12.25 27.74 -19.05
CA ASP A 368 -12.63 29.10 -18.67
C ASP A 368 -14.10 29.14 -18.23
N ALA A 369 -14.43 29.98 -17.25
CA ALA A 369 -15.80 30.26 -16.84
C ALA A 369 -15.98 31.75 -16.48
N SER A 370 -17.19 32.29 -16.64
CA SER A 370 -17.50 33.68 -16.28
C SER A 370 -18.77 33.81 -15.42
N HIS A 371 -18.76 34.72 -14.46
CA HIS A 371 -19.95 35.10 -13.69
C HIS A 371 -20.10 36.63 -13.66
N ILE A 372 -21.32 37.12 -13.89
CA ILE A 372 -21.65 38.55 -13.85
C ILE A 372 -22.62 38.76 -12.70
N VAL A 373 -22.29 39.64 -11.76
CA VAL A 373 -23.13 39.99 -10.61
C VAL A 373 -24.48 40.54 -11.06
N GLY A 374 -25.56 39.99 -10.51
CA GLY A 374 -26.95 40.26 -10.90
C GLY A 374 -27.43 39.42 -12.09
N GLY A 375 -26.54 38.61 -12.71
CA GLY A 375 -26.87 37.61 -13.72
C GLY A 375 -27.21 36.23 -13.10
N PRO A 376 -27.65 35.26 -13.94
CA PRO A 376 -27.99 33.92 -13.48
C PRO A 376 -26.76 33.19 -12.89
N TYR A 377 -27.02 32.14 -12.11
CA TYR A 377 -25.96 31.33 -11.50
C TYR A 377 -25.08 30.67 -12.57
N THR A 378 -23.76 30.75 -12.40
CA THR A 378 -22.80 30.03 -13.26
C THR A 378 -22.53 28.65 -12.63
N TYR A 379 -22.66 27.60 -13.42
CA TYR A 379 -22.38 26.23 -13.01
C TYR A 379 -21.12 25.73 -13.71
N LEU A 380 -20.10 25.35 -12.94
CA LEU A 380 -18.90 24.69 -13.42
C LEU A 380 -19.08 23.19 -13.17
N GLU A 381 -19.16 22.36 -14.22
CA GLU A 381 -19.33 20.91 -14.10
C GLU A 381 -17.98 20.18 -14.16
N PHE A 382 -17.75 19.28 -13.21
CA PHE A 382 -16.52 18.52 -13.04
C PHE A 382 -16.83 17.03 -13.06
N GLY A 383 -16.03 16.23 -13.78
CA GLY A 383 -16.34 14.83 -14.07
C GLY A 383 -17.56 14.64 -14.97
N GLY A 384 -17.93 15.68 -15.73
CA GLY A 384 -19.01 15.68 -16.71
C GLY A 384 -18.58 15.19 -18.09
N GLN A 385 -19.45 15.37 -19.08
CA GLN A 385 -19.08 15.23 -20.50
C GLN A 385 -18.38 16.52 -20.99
N PRO A 386 -17.39 16.44 -21.91
CA PRO A 386 -16.83 15.23 -22.50
C PRO A 386 -16.00 14.41 -21.48
N TYR A 387 -16.07 13.07 -21.60
CA TYR A 387 -15.15 12.20 -20.88
C TYR A 387 -13.82 12.07 -21.61
N GLU A 388 -12.74 12.12 -20.85
CA GLU A 388 -11.39 11.83 -21.32
C GLU A 388 -11.28 10.38 -21.78
N SER A 389 -10.46 10.13 -22.78
CA SER A 389 -10.26 8.80 -23.36
C SER A 389 -8.87 8.26 -23.02
N ASP A 390 -8.78 6.94 -22.81
CA ASP A 390 -7.52 6.23 -22.61
C ASP A 390 -6.62 6.45 -23.83
N VAL A 391 -5.41 6.98 -23.63
CA VAL A 391 -4.51 7.35 -24.74
C VAL A 391 -4.00 6.15 -25.53
N GLU A 392 -4.13 4.94 -24.97
CA GLU A 392 -3.82 3.68 -25.66
C GLU A 392 -5.04 3.08 -26.38
N GLN A 393 -6.17 2.90 -25.69
CA GLN A 393 -7.30 2.09 -26.18
C GLN A 393 -8.56 2.89 -26.54
N GLY A 394 -8.60 4.20 -26.27
CA GLY A 394 -9.75 5.07 -26.55
C GLY A 394 -10.96 4.84 -25.66
N HIS A 395 -10.85 4.04 -24.60
CA HIS A 395 -11.95 3.80 -23.65
C HIS A 395 -12.21 5.06 -22.78
N PRO A 396 -13.47 5.48 -22.57
CA PRO A 396 -13.76 6.71 -21.83
C PRO A 396 -13.65 6.53 -20.31
N SER A 397 -13.00 7.48 -19.63
CA SER A 397 -13.04 7.63 -18.17
C SER A 397 -14.34 8.31 -17.75
N TYR A 398 -15.42 7.53 -17.61
CA TYR A 398 -16.66 8.01 -16.99
C TYR A 398 -16.38 8.67 -15.64
N GLY A 399 -16.65 9.98 -15.51
CA GLY A 399 -16.37 10.77 -14.31
C GLY A 399 -15.00 11.47 -14.27
N ASN A 400 -14.13 11.28 -15.28
CA ASN A 400 -12.77 11.84 -15.38
C ASN A 400 -11.93 11.65 -14.10
N PHE A 401 -12.07 10.49 -13.45
CA PHE A 401 -11.39 10.14 -12.20
C PHE A 401 -9.87 10.29 -12.31
N GLY A 402 -9.26 11.01 -11.37
CA GLY A 402 -7.82 11.25 -11.33
C GLY A 402 -7.33 12.47 -12.11
N THR A 403 -8.19 13.09 -12.91
CA THR A 403 -7.87 14.23 -13.77
C THR A 403 -8.13 15.55 -13.03
N VAL A 404 -7.11 16.38 -12.82
CA VAL A 404 -7.34 17.70 -12.18
C VAL A 404 -7.94 18.64 -13.20
N TYR A 405 -9.18 19.08 -12.96
CA TYR A 405 -9.71 20.23 -13.67
C TYR A 405 -9.10 21.50 -13.10
N ARG A 406 -8.74 22.44 -13.98
CA ARG A 406 -8.44 23.83 -13.64
C ARG A 406 -9.40 24.72 -14.39
N THR A 407 -10.23 25.45 -13.65
CA THR A 407 -11.14 26.44 -14.23
C THR A 407 -10.71 27.83 -13.83
N ARG A 408 -10.40 28.64 -14.84
CA ARG A 408 -10.20 30.07 -14.71
C ARG A 408 -11.56 30.76 -14.61
N LEU A 409 -11.97 31.11 -13.40
CA LEU A 409 -13.25 31.76 -13.14
C LEU A 409 -13.08 33.29 -13.12
N VAL A 410 -13.66 33.99 -14.09
CA VAL A 410 -13.69 35.46 -14.15
C VAL A 410 -15.03 35.97 -13.62
N MET A 411 -15.01 36.60 -12.44
CA MET A 411 -16.17 37.22 -11.82
C MET A 411 -16.15 38.74 -12.03
N SER A 412 -17.25 39.34 -12.48
CA SER A 412 -17.34 40.78 -12.75
C SER A 412 -18.55 41.41 -12.07
N ASN A 413 -18.33 42.55 -11.40
CA ASN A 413 -19.36 43.38 -10.79
C ASN A 413 -19.55 44.69 -11.60
N PRO A 414 -20.48 44.75 -12.56
CA PRO A 414 -20.73 45.95 -13.36
C PRO A 414 -21.44 47.08 -12.58
N ASN A 415 -21.82 46.86 -11.32
CA ASN A 415 -22.63 47.78 -10.53
C ASN A 415 -21.78 48.89 -9.87
N SER A 416 -22.44 49.98 -9.50
CA SER A 416 -21.84 51.12 -8.75
C SER A 416 -21.65 50.86 -7.25
N GLU A 417 -21.95 49.65 -6.78
CA GLU A 417 -21.92 49.26 -5.36
C GLU A 417 -21.10 47.97 -5.18
N SER A 418 -20.51 47.77 -4.00
CA SER A 418 -19.88 46.50 -3.63
C SER A 418 -20.93 45.39 -3.57
N ARG A 419 -20.63 44.22 -4.12
CA ARG A 419 -21.56 43.08 -4.19
C ARG A 419 -20.88 41.77 -3.81
N GLU A 420 -21.68 40.87 -3.23
CA GLU A 420 -21.22 39.58 -2.76
C GLU A 420 -21.41 38.48 -3.82
N VAL A 421 -20.38 37.68 -4.04
CA VAL A 421 -20.44 36.46 -4.86
C VAL A 421 -20.05 35.26 -3.99
N ARG A 422 -20.92 34.25 -3.94
CA ARG A 422 -20.68 33.00 -3.22
C ARG A 422 -20.33 31.88 -4.18
N VAL A 423 -19.35 31.09 -3.80
CA VAL A 423 -18.93 29.85 -4.47
C VAL A 423 -19.34 28.69 -3.57
N GLY A 424 -20.17 27.79 -4.09
CA GLY A 424 -20.70 26.62 -3.39
C GLY A 424 -20.43 25.31 -4.13
N PHE A 425 -20.61 24.17 -3.45
CA PHE A 425 -20.40 22.83 -3.99
C PHE A 425 -21.69 22.00 -3.95
N ALA A 426 -22.14 21.52 -5.11
CA ALA A 426 -23.35 20.72 -5.27
C ALA A 426 -23.05 19.35 -5.91
N SER A 427 -23.76 18.31 -5.46
CA SER A 427 -23.75 17.01 -6.14
C SER A 427 -24.49 17.06 -7.48
N GLY A 428 -24.05 16.24 -8.43
CA GLY A 428 -24.65 16.08 -9.76
C GLY A 428 -25.04 14.62 -10.06
N GLY A 429 -24.06 13.71 -10.05
CA GLY A 429 -24.22 12.30 -10.38
C GLY A 429 -24.74 11.41 -9.23
N GLY A 430 -24.67 11.87 -7.98
CA GLY A 430 -25.16 11.12 -6.83
C GLY A 430 -24.47 11.52 -5.52
N ALA A 431 -24.30 10.57 -4.60
CA ALA A 431 -23.56 10.78 -3.36
C ALA A 431 -22.07 11.03 -3.67
N ALA A 432 -21.59 12.25 -3.41
CA ALA A 432 -20.22 12.65 -3.68
C ALA A 432 -19.70 13.60 -2.61
N ARG A 433 -18.46 13.38 -2.19
CA ARG A 433 -17.58 14.40 -1.59
C ARG A 433 -16.63 14.95 -2.65
N GLY A 434 -15.90 16.02 -2.32
CA GLY A 434 -14.87 16.58 -3.18
C GLY A 434 -13.68 17.16 -2.40
N VAL A 435 -12.62 17.48 -3.15
CA VAL A 435 -11.52 18.33 -2.70
C VAL A 435 -11.41 19.46 -3.72
N LEU A 436 -11.56 20.68 -3.25
CA LEU A 436 -11.68 21.89 -4.08
C LEU A 436 -10.64 22.90 -3.62
N ALA A 437 -9.84 23.42 -4.53
CA ALA A 437 -8.98 24.57 -4.27
C ALA A 437 -9.58 25.84 -4.90
N LEU A 438 -9.55 26.94 -4.15
CA LEU A 438 -9.98 28.27 -4.61
C LEU A 438 -8.88 29.28 -4.28
N ASP A 439 -8.20 29.79 -5.30
CA ASP A 439 -6.98 30.61 -5.16
C ASP A 439 -5.84 29.88 -4.41
N GLY A 440 -5.76 28.55 -4.59
CA GLY A 440 -4.82 27.68 -3.89
C GLY A 440 -5.20 27.33 -2.43
N GLU A 441 -6.26 27.91 -1.88
CA GLU A 441 -6.80 27.48 -0.57
C GLU A 441 -7.62 26.20 -0.75
N ILE A 442 -7.18 25.10 -0.11
CA ILE A 442 -7.85 23.79 -0.19
C ILE A 442 -9.01 23.70 0.79
N TYR A 443 -10.12 23.13 0.33
CA TYR A 443 -11.31 22.82 1.11
C TYR A 443 -11.58 21.31 1.08
N ASP A 444 -11.65 20.71 2.27
CA ASP A 444 -12.30 19.41 2.50
C ASP A 444 -13.82 19.64 2.45
N LEU A 445 -14.48 18.98 1.48
CA LEU A 445 -15.91 19.12 1.26
C LEU A 445 -16.66 17.89 1.80
N PRO A 446 -17.65 18.09 2.70
CA PRO A 446 -18.51 17.00 3.16
C PRO A 446 -19.43 16.50 2.03
N MET A 447 -20.34 15.58 2.35
CA MET A 447 -21.27 15.04 1.36
C MET A 447 -22.07 16.16 0.68
N GLY A 448 -21.93 16.30 -0.63
CA GLY A 448 -22.53 17.37 -1.42
C GLY A 448 -24.04 17.24 -1.51
N VAL A 449 -24.75 18.35 -1.30
CA VAL A 449 -26.20 18.44 -1.45
C VAL A 449 -26.60 18.81 -2.87
N THR A 450 -27.80 18.44 -3.28
CA THR A 450 -28.40 18.85 -4.57
C THR A 450 -28.85 20.31 -4.53
N GLY A 451 -29.02 20.95 -5.70
CA GLY A 451 -29.53 22.31 -5.81
C GLY A 451 -28.41 23.35 -5.81
N GLU A 452 -28.48 24.34 -4.93
CA GLU A 452 -27.49 25.44 -4.84
C GLU A 452 -26.13 25.00 -4.26
N GLY A 453 -26.09 23.85 -3.58
CA GLY A 453 -24.88 23.33 -2.94
C GLY A 453 -24.58 23.93 -1.56
N LEU A 454 -23.52 23.45 -0.93
CA LEU A 454 -23.01 23.95 0.34
C LEU A 454 -22.08 25.15 0.10
N PRO A 455 -22.19 26.27 0.86
CA PRO A 455 -21.33 27.44 0.68
C PRO A 455 -19.87 27.14 1.09
N VAL A 456 -18.93 27.34 0.16
CA VAL A 456 -17.51 27.07 0.37
C VAL A 456 -16.74 28.37 0.67
N LYS A 457 -16.86 29.37 -0.20
CA LYS A 457 -16.10 30.64 -0.11
C LYS A 457 -16.96 31.80 -0.59
N THR A 458 -16.74 32.97 0.02
CA THR A 458 -17.47 34.21 -0.30
C THR A 458 -16.47 35.28 -0.71
N TYR A 459 -16.73 35.93 -1.83
CA TYR A 459 -15.94 37.04 -2.36
C TYR A 459 -16.79 38.31 -2.33
N GLN A 460 -16.19 39.41 -1.88
CA GLN A 460 -16.75 40.76 -2.02
C GLN A 460 -16.05 41.44 -3.19
N LEU A 461 -16.80 41.84 -4.21
CA LEU A 461 -16.32 42.56 -5.40
C LEU A 461 -16.73 44.03 -5.30
N GLY A 462 -15.76 44.94 -5.40
CA GLY A 462 -16.01 46.38 -5.40
C GLY A 462 -16.79 46.88 -6.64
N PRO A 463 -17.20 48.15 -6.65
CA PRO A 463 -17.85 48.77 -7.82
C PRO A 463 -16.96 48.67 -9.07
N GLY A 464 -17.51 48.14 -10.17
CA GLY A 464 -16.77 47.94 -11.42
C GLY A 464 -15.65 46.88 -11.37
N GLU A 465 -15.50 46.14 -10.26
CA GLU A 465 -14.38 45.19 -10.11
C GLU A 465 -14.56 43.95 -11.01
N THR A 466 -13.49 43.53 -11.68
CA THR A 466 -13.37 42.18 -12.27
C THR A 466 -12.24 41.42 -11.59
N ARG A 467 -12.53 40.22 -11.11
CA ARG A 467 -11.61 39.36 -10.36
C ARG A 467 -11.51 37.99 -11.03
N GLN A 468 -10.28 37.54 -11.30
CA GLN A 468 -10.01 36.14 -11.59
C GLN A 468 -9.91 35.36 -10.27
N VAL A 469 -10.48 34.15 -10.26
CA VAL A 469 -10.30 33.13 -9.23
C VAL A 469 -9.88 31.85 -9.93
N ASP A 470 -8.86 31.20 -9.39
CA ASP A 470 -8.38 29.92 -9.91
C ASP A 470 -9.04 28.78 -9.14
N VAL A 471 -9.82 27.96 -9.85
CA VAL A 471 -10.61 26.86 -9.29
C VAL A 471 -10.00 25.52 -9.71
N GLU A 472 -9.41 24.77 -8.78
CA GLU A 472 -9.00 23.38 -9.06
C GLU A 472 -9.94 22.38 -8.39
N LEU A 473 -10.39 21.34 -9.12
CA LEU A 473 -11.13 20.22 -8.53
C LEU A 473 -10.62 18.89 -9.08
N PHE A 474 -10.55 17.90 -8.19
CA PHE A 474 -10.08 16.55 -8.47
C PHE A 474 -11.21 15.52 -8.32
N PRO A 475 -11.66 14.86 -9.41
CA PRO A 475 -12.61 13.76 -9.34
C PRO A 475 -12.01 12.53 -8.65
N GLN A 476 -12.41 12.36 -7.39
CA GLN A 476 -11.92 11.35 -6.45
C GLN A 476 -12.75 10.05 -6.50
N ALA A 477 -12.10 8.92 -6.23
CA ALA A 477 -12.73 7.60 -6.22
C ALA A 477 -13.88 7.47 -5.19
N GLY A 478 -14.81 6.53 -5.43
CA GLY A 478 -15.98 6.26 -4.59
C GLY A 478 -17.10 7.32 -4.65
N SER A 479 -16.76 8.59 -4.90
CA SER A 479 -17.72 9.68 -5.12
C SER A 479 -18.41 9.57 -6.50
N ASN A 480 -19.70 9.85 -6.56
CA ASN A 480 -20.49 9.82 -7.80
C ASN A 480 -20.39 11.13 -8.57
N TYR A 481 -19.44 11.22 -9.51
CA TYR A 481 -19.30 12.34 -10.44
C TYR A 481 -20.32 12.24 -11.60
N PRO A 482 -20.77 13.35 -12.21
CA PRO A 482 -20.26 14.72 -12.04
C PRO A 482 -20.64 15.41 -10.73
N VAL A 483 -19.90 16.46 -10.39
CA VAL A 483 -20.24 17.44 -9.35
C VAL A 483 -20.22 18.84 -9.95
N ARG A 484 -20.80 19.81 -9.24
CA ARG A 484 -20.86 21.20 -9.71
C ARG A 484 -20.29 22.17 -8.66
N VAL A 485 -19.45 23.09 -9.10
CA VAL A 485 -19.21 24.34 -8.35
C VAL A 485 -20.23 25.36 -8.84
N VAL A 486 -20.98 25.93 -7.91
CA VAL A 486 -22.07 26.89 -8.17
C VAL A 486 -21.59 28.28 -7.77
N VAL A 487 -21.57 29.20 -8.73
CA VAL A 487 -21.19 30.61 -8.51
C VAL A 487 -22.46 31.46 -8.60
N ARG A 488 -22.77 32.19 -7.53
CA ARG A 488 -23.97 33.02 -7.44
C ARG A 488 -23.76 34.34 -6.72
N SER A 489 -24.38 35.40 -7.22
CA SER A 489 -24.64 36.63 -6.47
C SER A 489 -26.11 36.69 -6.01
N ASP A 490 -26.55 37.88 -5.65
CA ASP A 490 -27.90 38.38 -5.40
C ASP A 490 -28.92 38.27 -6.57
N TYR A 491 -28.88 37.18 -7.35
CA TYR A 491 -29.86 36.90 -8.40
C TYR A 491 -31.21 36.47 -7.83
N ASP A 492 -32.15 37.43 -7.81
CA ASP A 492 -33.53 37.36 -7.32
C ASP A 492 -33.70 37.13 -5.80
N ARG A 493 -34.61 37.89 -5.17
CA ARG A 493 -34.74 37.97 -3.70
C ARG A 493 -35.58 36.82 -3.14
N ARG A 494 -34.97 35.65 -2.98
CA ARG A 494 -35.50 34.58 -2.12
C ARG A 494 -34.88 34.67 -0.73
N ALA A 495 -35.64 34.28 0.30
CA ALA A 495 -35.21 34.44 1.69
C ALA A 495 -34.00 33.55 1.98
N GLU A 496 -32.89 34.15 2.43
CA GLU A 496 -31.64 33.44 2.66
C GLU A 496 -31.67 32.57 3.92
N GLU A 497 -31.34 31.29 3.77
CA GLU A 497 -30.97 30.44 4.89
C GLU A 497 -29.49 30.69 5.25
N LYS A 498 -29.21 31.11 6.49
CA LYS A 498 -27.86 31.52 6.93
C LYS A 498 -26.96 30.33 7.28
N ILE A 499 -26.61 29.53 6.27
CA ILE A 499 -25.59 28.48 6.38
C ILE A 499 -24.20 29.14 6.40
N PRO A 500 -23.37 28.93 7.44
CA PRO A 500 -22.01 29.46 7.48
C PRO A 500 -21.12 28.77 6.44
N ALA A 501 -20.25 29.54 5.78
CA ALA A 501 -19.30 29.00 4.81
C ALA A 501 -18.28 28.05 5.47
N LEU A 502 -17.83 27.05 4.70
CA LEU A 502 -16.73 26.18 5.11
C LEU A 502 -15.45 26.99 5.36
N ARG A 503 -14.62 26.52 6.30
CA ARG A 503 -13.28 27.10 6.51
C ARG A 503 -12.29 26.37 5.60
N PRO A 504 -11.36 27.07 4.93
CA PRO A 504 -10.29 26.39 4.21
C PRO A 504 -9.45 25.58 5.19
N LEU A 505 -8.99 24.42 4.74
CA LEU A 505 -7.84 23.78 5.35
C LEU A 505 -6.62 24.64 5.04
N ARG A 506 -6.30 25.56 5.94
CA ARG A 506 -4.92 26.02 6.11
C ARG A 506 -4.05 24.75 6.15
N PRO A 507 -2.97 24.64 5.35
CA PRO A 507 -2.08 23.48 5.42
C PRO A 507 -1.38 23.42 6.79
N SER A 508 -2.06 22.80 7.75
CA SER A 508 -1.58 22.62 9.12
C SER A 508 -0.48 21.59 9.11
N ILE A 509 0.75 22.08 8.99
CA ILE A 509 1.98 21.31 9.17
C ILE A 509 1.92 20.62 10.55
N PRO A 510 1.99 19.28 10.60
CA PRO A 510 2.42 18.56 11.80
C PRO A 510 3.93 18.80 12.02
#